data_AF-A0A7J4KDH2-F1
#
_entry.id   AF-A0A7J4KDH2-F1
#
_cell.length_a   1.000
_cell.length_b   1.000
_cell.length_c   1.000
_cell.angle_alpha   90.00
_cell.angle_beta   90.00
_cell.angle_gamma   90.00
#
_symmetry.space_group_name_H-M   'P 1'
#
loop_
_entity.id
_entity.type
_entity.pdbx_description
1 polymer ?
#
loop_
_entity_poly.entity_id
_entity_poly.type
_entity_poly.pdbx_seq_one_letter_code
_entity_poly.pdbx_strand_id
1 'polypeptide(L)'
;TSGGSPESWLWSFGDGESSTSQHPVHVYQAPGVYPVSLTVRNPYGTNTLSEEGAIAVGMTPAAGFSAAPREGTAPLSVRFTDLSRGSPDQWSWNFGDGSGASEKNPAHMYLEPGDYSVSLTVSSQFGSNTRIQSNYIRITAPHMTEVSLFGSRTGSLLPGGYLQFVVTGTGGPIKIAGSEYPIRTGDLVQLFPDNVNTGEIDVNERGLTRFSFSNVRLFVNGELRRTGTVSDVTIAGISGVQSTFTISVPEGDADTALFADGAKISNRELAAITISGLMPDRAGRMYLSQKTGDLTYRGGASGLSVGEQ
;
A
#
# COMPACT_ATOMS: atom_id res chain seq x y z
N THR A 1 7.60 -56.69 -0.92
CA THR A 1 7.48 -57.96 -1.68
C THR A 1 7.43 -59.10 -0.68
N SER A 2 6.41 -59.96 -0.74
CA SER A 2 6.31 -61.11 0.16
C SER A 2 7.08 -62.29 -0.44
N GLY A 3 8.16 -62.73 0.21
CA GLY A 3 8.83 -63.99 -0.14
C GLY A 3 8.07 -65.21 0.38
N GLY A 4 8.29 -66.39 -0.21
CA GLY A 4 7.84 -67.67 0.36
C GLY A 4 6.47 -68.21 -0.09
N SER A 5 6.00 -67.90 -1.31
CA SER A 5 4.74 -68.41 -1.88
C SER A 5 3.52 -68.24 -0.97
N PRO A 6 3.12 -66.99 -0.65
CA PRO A 6 1.91 -66.73 0.14
C PRO A 6 0.67 -67.25 -0.57
N GLU A 7 -0.22 -67.91 0.19
CA GLU A 7 -1.48 -68.49 -0.29
C GLU A 7 -2.70 -67.67 0.15
N SER A 8 -2.55 -66.80 1.16
CA SER A 8 -3.61 -65.88 1.59
C SER A 8 -3.05 -64.56 2.12
N TRP A 9 -3.84 -63.51 1.98
CA TRP A 9 -3.56 -62.14 2.40
C TRP A 9 -4.69 -61.66 3.31
N LEU A 10 -4.35 -60.86 4.31
CA LEU A 10 -5.29 -60.11 5.13
C LEU A 10 -4.74 -58.71 5.32
N TRP A 11 -5.38 -57.74 4.69
CA TRP A 11 -5.15 -56.33 4.89
C TRP A 11 -6.08 -55.82 6.00
N SER A 12 -5.51 -55.05 6.92
CA SER A 12 -6.26 -54.18 7.85
C SER A 12 -5.89 -52.74 7.51
N PHE A 13 -6.90 -51.91 7.25
CA PHE A 13 -6.71 -50.51 6.85
C PHE A 13 -6.70 -49.55 8.04
N GLY A 14 -6.88 -50.06 9.28
CA GLY A 14 -6.80 -49.24 10.49
C GLY A 14 -8.04 -48.39 10.79
N ASP A 15 -9.04 -48.39 9.92
CA ASP A 15 -10.36 -47.75 10.10
C ASP A 15 -11.47 -48.73 10.51
N GLY A 16 -11.09 -49.99 10.78
CA GLY A 16 -12.00 -51.08 11.10
C GLY A 16 -12.36 -51.97 9.91
N GLU A 17 -12.01 -51.55 8.68
CA GLU A 17 -12.23 -52.34 7.46
C GLU A 17 -11.02 -53.22 7.12
N SER A 18 -11.28 -54.29 6.36
CA SER A 18 -10.26 -55.26 5.96
C SER A 18 -10.49 -55.83 4.56
N SER A 19 -9.46 -56.45 3.98
CA SER A 19 -9.59 -57.15 2.69
C SER A 19 -8.71 -58.39 2.62
N THR A 20 -9.20 -59.43 1.94
CA THR A 20 -8.42 -60.64 1.66
C THR A 20 -7.86 -60.69 0.23
N SER A 21 -8.12 -59.66 -0.57
CA SER A 21 -7.54 -59.54 -1.91
C SER A 21 -6.03 -59.33 -1.83
N GLN A 22 -5.27 -59.95 -2.75
CA GLN A 22 -3.83 -59.70 -2.84
C GLN A 22 -3.52 -58.23 -3.16
N HIS A 23 -4.36 -57.60 -4.00
CA HIS A 23 -4.25 -56.20 -4.42
C HIS A 23 -5.58 -55.45 -4.19
N PRO A 24 -5.90 -55.07 -2.93
CA PRO A 24 -7.14 -54.38 -2.64
C PRO A 24 -7.08 -52.90 -3.04
N VAL A 25 -8.25 -52.31 -3.27
CA VAL A 25 -8.45 -50.86 -3.32
C VAL A 25 -9.35 -50.49 -2.14
N HIS A 26 -8.96 -49.49 -1.37
CA HIS A 26 -9.71 -49.02 -0.19
C HIS A 26 -9.92 -47.50 -0.24
N VAL A 27 -11.05 -47.03 0.29
CA VAL A 27 -11.42 -45.61 0.33
C VAL A 27 -11.72 -45.21 1.77
N TYR A 28 -10.87 -44.35 2.33
CA TYR A 28 -11.05 -43.76 3.66
C TYR A 28 -12.05 -42.61 3.60
N GLN A 29 -13.13 -42.69 4.39
CA GLN A 29 -14.21 -41.69 4.39
C GLN A 29 -14.02 -40.59 5.43
N ALA A 30 -13.30 -40.87 6.52
CA ALA A 30 -13.10 -39.95 7.62
C ALA A 30 -11.67 -39.40 7.63
N PRO A 31 -11.46 -38.13 8.05
CA PRO A 31 -10.14 -37.63 8.37
C PRO A 31 -9.55 -38.43 9.55
N GLY A 32 -8.27 -38.79 9.44
CA GLY A 32 -7.58 -39.60 10.42
C GLY A 32 -6.18 -39.97 9.96
N VAL A 33 -5.39 -40.49 10.91
CA VAL A 33 -4.11 -41.13 10.64
C VAL A 33 -4.32 -42.62 10.88
N TYR A 34 -4.16 -43.41 9.82
CA TYR A 34 -4.52 -44.83 9.81
C TYR A 34 -3.26 -45.70 9.72
N PRO A 35 -3.06 -46.63 10.68
CA PRO A 35 -2.05 -47.67 10.52
C PRO A 35 -2.54 -48.71 9.52
N VAL A 36 -1.65 -49.16 8.64
CA VAL A 36 -1.97 -50.22 7.67
C VAL A 36 -1.13 -51.45 8.00
N SER A 37 -1.78 -52.61 8.08
CA SER A 37 -1.08 -53.88 8.27
C SER A 37 -1.46 -54.91 7.22
N LEU A 38 -0.47 -55.67 6.75
CA LEU A 38 -0.64 -56.82 5.88
C LEU A 38 -0.15 -58.07 6.60
N THR A 39 -1.06 -59.02 6.80
CA THR A 39 -0.75 -60.38 7.21
C THR A 39 -0.78 -61.31 6.00
N VAL A 40 0.30 -62.04 5.76
CA VAL A 40 0.40 -63.07 4.72
C VAL A 40 0.59 -64.45 5.34
N ARG A 41 -0.02 -65.48 4.75
CA ARG A 41 0.06 -66.86 5.25
C ARG A 41 0.29 -67.87 4.14
N ASN A 42 1.05 -68.91 4.45
CA ASN A 42 1.23 -70.13 3.67
C ASN A 42 1.09 -71.37 4.61
N PRO A 43 1.25 -72.61 4.12
CA PRO A 43 1.12 -73.82 4.95
C PRO A 43 2.17 -73.93 6.07
N TYR A 44 3.26 -73.17 5.96
CA TYR A 44 4.41 -73.23 6.87
C TYR A 44 4.42 -72.10 7.92
N GLY A 45 3.56 -71.08 7.78
CA GLY A 45 3.51 -70.00 8.74
C GLY A 45 2.73 -68.77 8.31
N THR A 46 2.76 -67.75 9.16
CA THR A 46 2.11 -66.45 8.98
C THR A 46 3.08 -65.36 9.37
N ASN A 47 3.08 -64.25 8.64
CA ASN A 47 3.86 -63.07 8.97
C ASN A 47 3.01 -61.80 8.79
N THR A 48 3.23 -60.80 9.64
CA THR A 48 2.52 -59.52 9.60
C THR A 48 3.52 -58.38 9.51
N LEU A 49 3.30 -57.49 8.54
CA LEU A 49 3.95 -56.20 8.47
C LEU A 49 2.93 -55.13 8.85
N SER A 50 3.28 -54.24 9.78
CA SER A 50 2.45 -53.10 10.17
C SER A 50 3.25 -51.82 10.02
N GLU A 51 2.63 -50.80 9.44
CA GLU A 51 3.18 -49.46 9.31
C GLU A 51 2.24 -48.47 10.00
N GLU A 52 2.74 -47.87 11.08
CA GLU A 52 2.02 -46.85 11.85
C GLU A 52 1.93 -45.55 11.05
N GLY A 53 0.73 -44.97 10.98
CA GLY A 53 0.48 -43.72 10.25
C GLY A 53 0.75 -43.77 8.75
N ALA A 54 0.66 -44.96 8.14
CA ALA A 54 0.87 -45.18 6.72
C ALA A 54 0.01 -44.28 5.81
N ILE A 55 -1.20 -43.93 6.26
CA ILE A 55 -2.12 -43.06 5.53
C ILE A 55 -2.61 -41.92 6.43
N ALA A 56 -2.45 -40.67 5.97
CA ALA A 56 -3.05 -39.50 6.59
C ALA A 56 -4.12 -38.92 5.68
N VAL A 57 -5.36 -38.88 6.17
CA VAL A 57 -6.50 -38.25 5.50
C VAL A 57 -6.87 -37.00 6.30
N GLY A 58 -6.89 -35.85 5.65
CA GLY A 58 -7.24 -34.59 6.29
C GLY A 58 -8.34 -33.85 5.55
N MET A 59 -8.82 -32.78 6.16
CA MET A 59 -9.74 -31.85 5.51
C MET A 59 -8.95 -30.75 4.82
N THR A 60 -9.40 -30.33 3.64
CA THR A 60 -8.93 -29.07 3.05
C THR A 60 -9.23 -27.91 4.01
N PRO A 61 -8.34 -26.92 4.10
CA PRO A 61 -8.61 -25.76 4.93
C PRO A 61 -9.83 -25.01 4.38
N ALA A 62 -10.54 -24.28 5.24
CA ALA A 62 -11.63 -23.40 4.85
C ALA A 62 -11.19 -21.96 5.04
N ALA A 63 -10.99 -21.24 3.94
CA ALA A 63 -10.49 -19.87 3.94
C ALA A 63 -11.51 -18.90 4.56
N GLY A 64 -11.04 -18.05 5.48
CA GLY A 64 -11.85 -17.01 6.10
C GLY A 64 -10.98 -15.86 6.54
N PHE A 65 -11.48 -14.63 6.47
CA PHE A 65 -10.75 -13.47 6.95
C PHE A 65 -11.65 -12.29 7.30
N SER A 66 -11.07 -11.34 8.03
CA SER A 66 -11.63 -10.00 8.25
C SER A 66 -10.58 -8.91 8.03
N ALA A 67 -11.02 -7.69 7.78
CA ALA A 67 -10.15 -6.52 7.71
C ALA A 67 -10.74 -5.31 8.46
N ALA A 68 -9.85 -4.44 8.96
CA ALA A 68 -10.20 -3.15 9.57
C ALA A 68 -9.06 -2.11 9.43
N PRO A 69 -9.39 -0.82 9.18
CA PRO A 69 -10.68 -0.31 8.71
C PRO A 69 -11.02 -0.84 7.31
N ARG A 70 -12.30 -0.78 6.90
CA ARG A 70 -12.73 -1.16 5.55
C ARG A 70 -13.05 0.02 4.65
N GLU A 71 -13.20 1.20 5.24
CA GLU A 71 -13.45 2.42 4.49
C GLU A 71 -12.56 3.54 5.02
N GLY A 72 -12.19 4.48 4.16
CA GLY A 72 -11.40 5.64 4.52
C GLY A 72 -10.86 6.38 3.31
N THR A 73 -10.05 7.39 3.56
CA THR A 73 -9.44 8.22 2.53
C THR A 73 -8.02 7.74 2.23
N ALA A 74 -7.62 7.75 0.96
CA ALA A 74 -6.25 7.43 0.58
C ALA A 74 -5.22 8.44 1.17
N PRO A 75 -4.04 7.99 1.63
CA PRO A 75 -3.64 6.59 1.80
C PRO A 75 -4.28 5.95 3.04
N LEU A 76 -4.78 4.71 2.94
CA LEU A 76 -5.39 3.98 4.05
C LEU A 76 -4.60 2.72 4.39
N SER A 77 -4.12 2.62 5.64
CA SER A 77 -3.56 1.38 6.17
C SER A 77 -4.66 0.48 6.73
N VAL A 78 -4.75 -0.75 6.21
CA VAL A 78 -5.73 -1.78 6.55
C VAL A 78 -5.01 -2.98 7.14
N ARG A 79 -5.49 -3.48 8.28
CA ARG A 79 -5.01 -4.73 8.88
C ARG A 79 -5.93 -5.87 8.52
N PHE A 80 -5.36 -6.96 8.03
CA PHE A 80 -6.05 -8.20 7.72
C PHE A 80 -5.83 -9.23 8.82
N THR A 81 -6.85 -10.02 9.09
CA THR A 81 -6.82 -11.09 10.10
C THR A 81 -7.35 -12.37 9.50
N ASP A 82 -6.54 -13.43 9.54
CA ASP A 82 -6.93 -14.77 9.15
C ASP A 82 -7.93 -15.37 10.15
N LEU A 83 -9.03 -15.89 9.61
CA LEU A 83 -10.10 -16.59 10.33
C LEU A 83 -10.32 -18.00 9.74
N SER A 84 -9.34 -18.52 9.00
CA SER A 84 -9.42 -19.80 8.32
C SER A 84 -9.47 -20.97 9.30
N ARG A 85 -10.12 -22.06 8.88
CA ARG A 85 -10.24 -23.32 9.65
C ARG A 85 -9.47 -24.44 8.94
N GLY A 86 -9.25 -25.56 9.63
CA GLY A 86 -8.57 -26.73 9.05
C GLY A 86 -7.04 -26.63 9.03
N SER A 87 -6.45 -25.89 9.98
CA SER A 87 -5.00 -25.80 10.23
C SER A 87 -4.15 -25.57 8.97
N PRO A 88 -4.38 -24.48 8.20
CA PRO A 88 -3.53 -24.14 7.09
C PRO A 88 -2.10 -23.81 7.55
N ASP A 89 -1.12 -24.09 6.69
CA ASP A 89 0.30 -23.80 6.90
C ASP A 89 0.87 -22.76 5.92
N GLN A 90 0.08 -22.36 4.92
CA GLN A 90 0.44 -21.33 3.95
C GLN A 90 -0.73 -20.37 3.68
N TRP A 91 -0.41 -19.08 3.50
CA TRP A 91 -1.36 -18.00 3.15
C TRP A 91 -0.87 -17.31 1.88
N SER A 92 -1.81 -16.90 1.03
CA SER A 92 -1.57 -16.07 -0.14
C SER A 92 -2.70 -15.06 -0.28
N TRP A 93 -2.39 -13.80 -0.02
CA TRP A 93 -3.28 -12.66 -0.11
C TRP A 93 -3.16 -11.99 -1.47
N ASN A 94 -4.29 -11.54 -2.00
CA ASN A 94 -4.37 -10.56 -3.07
C ASN A 94 -5.25 -9.42 -2.58
N PHE A 95 -4.70 -8.21 -2.51
CA PHE A 95 -5.38 -7.05 -1.95
C PHE A 95 -6.29 -6.32 -2.94
N GLY A 96 -6.30 -6.74 -4.22
CA GLY A 96 -7.15 -6.18 -5.26
C GLY A 96 -6.55 -5.00 -6.03
N ASP A 97 -5.37 -4.52 -5.62
CA ASP A 97 -4.62 -3.40 -6.23
C ASP A 97 -3.37 -3.85 -7.01
N GLY A 98 -3.25 -5.17 -7.25
CA GLY A 98 -2.09 -5.79 -7.88
C GLY A 98 -0.99 -6.24 -6.90
N SER A 99 -1.12 -5.91 -5.62
CA SER A 99 -0.20 -6.37 -4.57
C SER A 99 -0.73 -7.59 -3.79
N GLY A 100 0.15 -8.23 -3.03
CA GLY A 100 -0.16 -9.42 -2.24
C GLY A 100 0.83 -9.67 -1.11
N ALA A 101 0.52 -10.65 -0.25
CA ALA A 101 1.34 -11.03 0.89
C ALA A 101 1.21 -12.54 1.19
N SER A 102 2.18 -13.10 1.91
CA SER A 102 2.18 -14.50 2.35
C SER A 102 2.11 -14.68 3.87
N GLU A 103 2.05 -13.58 4.61
CA GLU A 103 1.91 -13.57 6.06
C GLU A 103 0.50 -13.95 6.49
N LYS A 104 0.35 -14.52 7.68
CA LYS A 104 -0.96 -14.89 8.23
C LYS A 104 -1.87 -13.69 8.47
N ASN A 105 -1.34 -12.59 9.00
CA ASN A 105 -2.10 -11.37 9.36
C ASN A 105 -1.38 -10.11 8.86
N PRO A 106 -1.39 -9.83 7.54
CA PRO A 106 -0.64 -8.71 6.99
C PRO A 106 -1.31 -7.37 7.30
N ALA A 107 -0.49 -6.31 7.30
CA ALA A 107 -0.98 -4.95 7.14
C ALA A 107 -0.67 -4.49 5.70
N HIS A 108 -1.62 -3.82 5.07
CA HIS A 108 -1.48 -3.31 3.71
C HIS A 108 -1.87 -1.84 3.62
N MET A 109 -1.25 -1.07 2.74
CA MET A 109 -1.54 0.35 2.55
C MET A 109 -2.06 0.58 1.13
N TYR A 110 -3.32 0.98 1.04
CA TYR A 110 -3.95 1.40 -0.21
C TYR A 110 -3.61 2.87 -0.46
N LEU A 111 -2.86 3.14 -1.53
CA LEU A 111 -2.39 4.48 -1.88
C LEU A 111 -3.38 5.27 -2.75
N GLU A 112 -4.24 4.58 -3.47
CA GLU A 112 -5.16 5.17 -4.43
C GLU A 112 -6.62 4.98 -4.01
N PRO A 113 -7.52 5.88 -4.40
CA PRO A 113 -8.95 5.69 -4.23
C PRO A 113 -9.46 4.57 -5.13
N GLY A 114 -10.42 3.80 -4.64
CA GLY A 114 -11.01 2.67 -5.36
C GLY A 114 -11.78 1.72 -4.46
N ASP A 115 -12.54 0.82 -5.09
CA ASP A 115 -13.17 -0.32 -4.43
C ASP A 115 -12.36 -1.57 -4.73
N TYR A 116 -11.78 -2.17 -3.69
CA TYR A 116 -10.85 -3.29 -3.81
C TYR A 116 -11.49 -4.60 -3.39
N SER A 117 -11.42 -5.60 -4.29
CA SER A 117 -11.82 -6.97 -4.01
C SER A 117 -10.63 -7.74 -3.45
N VAL A 118 -10.77 -8.27 -2.23
CA VAL A 118 -9.68 -8.97 -1.53
C VAL A 118 -9.89 -10.48 -1.62
N SER A 119 -8.83 -11.23 -1.85
CA SER A 119 -8.85 -12.69 -1.72
C SER A 119 -7.76 -13.21 -0.81
N LEU A 120 -8.08 -14.31 -0.11
CA LEU A 120 -7.14 -15.11 0.66
C LEU A 120 -7.24 -16.55 0.18
N THR A 121 -6.11 -17.11 -0.26
CA THR A 121 -5.94 -18.54 -0.47
C THR A 121 -5.13 -19.11 0.68
N VAL A 122 -5.66 -20.16 1.32
CA VAL A 122 -4.94 -20.93 2.33
C VAL A 122 -4.71 -22.35 1.85
N SER A 123 -3.56 -22.92 2.18
CA SER A 123 -3.17 -24.27 1.79
C SER A 123 -2.70 -25.08 2.99
N SER A 124 -2.75 -26.39 2.83
CA SER A 124 -2.17 -27.41 3.70
C SER A 124 -1.70 -28.59 2.84
N GLN A 125 -1.06 -29.58 3.44
CA GLN A 125 -0.76 -30.87 2.78
C GLN A 125 -2.00 -31.57 2.19
N PHE A 126 -3.20 -31.26 2.67
CA PHE A 126 -4.46 -31.88 2.22
C PHE A 126 -5.18 -31.09 1.11
N GLY A 127 -4.61 -29.96 0.67
CA GLY A 127 -5.13 -29.12 -0.41
C GLY A 127 -5.32 -27.67 0.01
N SER A 128 -6.04 -26.91 -0.81
CA SER A 128 -6.20 -25.47 -0.67
C SER A 128 -7.65 -25.00 -0.83
N ASN A 129 -7.93 -23.81 -0.31
CA ASN A 129 -9.21 -23.14 -0.47
C ASN A 129 -9.00 -21.62 -0.57
N THR A 130 -9.86 -20.97 -1.34
CA THR A 130 -9.81 -19.52 -1.56
C THR A 130 -11.13 -18.87 -1.14
N ARG A 131 -11.03 -17.80 -0.36
CA ARG A 131 -12.13 -16.89 -0.06
C ARG A 131 -11.92 -15.58 -0.79
N ILE A 132 -12.96 -15.10 -1.47
CA ILE A 132 -12.99 -13.79 -2.14
C ILE A 132 -14.10 -12.95 -1.49
N GLN A 133 -13.79 -11.69 -1.20
CA GLN A 133 -14.75 -10.67 -0.79
C GLN A 133 -14.70 -9.52 -1.80
N SER A 134 -15.77 -9.34 -2.57
CA SER A 134 -15.87 -8.30 -3.59
C SER A 134 -16.12 -6.92 -2.96
N ASN A 135 -15.47 -5.88 -3.50
CA ASN A 135 -15.57 -4.48 -3.03
C ASN A 135 -15.45 -4.38 -1.50
N TYR A 136 -14.49 -5.11 -0.94
CA TYR A 136 -14.39 -5.33 0.50
C TYR A 136 -13.75 -4.16 1.24
N ILE A 137 -12.84 -3.45 0.56
CA ILE A 137 -12.20 -2.23 1.04
C ILE A 137 -12.57 -1.09 0.10
N ARG A 138 -13.08 0.01 0.64
CA ARG A 138 -13.51 1.19 -0.11
C ARG A 138 -12.67 2.40 0.27
N ILE A 139 -11.88 2.88 -0.67
CA ILE A 139 -11.00 4.02 -0.48
C ILE A 139 -11.54 5.22 -1.25
N THR A 140 -11.82 6.32 -0.57
CA THR A 140 -12.23 7.58 -1.19
C THR A 140 -11.03 8.46 -1.48
N ALA A 141 -11.14 9.30 -2.51
CA ALA A 141 -10.12 10.29 -2.79
C ALA A 141 -10.08 11.32 -1.64
N PRO A 142 -8.90 11.84 -1.25
CA PRO A 142 -8.84 12.99 -0.38
C PRO A 142 -9.61 14.15 -1.01
N HIS A 143 -10.31 14.90 -0.15
CA HIS A 143 -10.96 16.13 -0.58
C HIS A 143 -9.89 17.07 -1.14
N MET A 144 -10.08 17.53 -2.38
CA MET A 144 -9.17 18.43 -3.07
C MET A 144 -9.97 19.51 -3.77
N THR A 145 -9.57 20.76 -3.54
CA THR A 145 -10.07 21.94 -4.24
C THR A 145 -8.98 22.44 -5.18
N GLU A 146 -9.29 22.68 -6.45
CA GLU A 146 -8.34 23.34 -7.35
C GLU A 146 -8.28 24.84 -7.02
N VAL A 147 -7.11 25.29 -6.57
CA VAL A 147 -6.89 26.66 -6.12
C VAL A 147 -5.98 27.39 -7.10
N SER A 148 -6.38 28.60 -7.46
CA SER A 148 -5.52 29.56 -8.13
C SER A 148 -5.51 30.86 -7.35
N LEU A 149 -4.33 31.26 -6.89
CA LEU A 149 -4.06 32.49 -6.15
C LEU A 149 -3.07 33.34 -6.97
N PHE A 150 -3.41 34.59 -7.24
CA PHE A 150 -2.56 35.52 -7.98
C PHE A 150 -2.43 36.86 -7.30
N GLY A 151 -1.25 37.47 -7.42
CA GLY A 151 -1.03 38.88 -7.13
C GLY A 151 -1.07 39.24 -5.66
N SER A 152 -1.06 38.26 -4.74
CA SER A 152 -1.04 38.55 -3.31
C SER A 152 0.28 39.21 -2.94
N ARG A 153 0.21 40.40 -2.32
CA ARG A 153 1.38 41.17 -1.91
C ARG A 153 1.81 40.89 -0.47
N THR A 154 0.89 40.39 0.33
CA THR A 154 1.08 40.12 1.77
C THR A 154 1.05 38.63 2.09
N GLY A 155 0.65 37.81 1.12
CA GLY A 155 0.63 36.36 1.23
C GLY A 155 2.01 35.78 1.48
N SER A 156 2.04 34.71 2.28
CA SER A 156 3.27 33.98 2.59
C SER A 156 3.01 32.48 2.69
N LEU A 157 3.99 31.69 2.29
CA LEU A 157 4.13 30.29 2.67
C LEU A 157 4.58 30.24 4.13
N LEU A 158 3.85 29.51 4.96
CA LEU A 158 4.20 29.31 6.37
C LEU A 158 5.37 28.31 6.50
N PRO A 159 6.30 28.54 7.44
CA PRO A 159 7.42 27.62 7.68
C PRO A 159 6.96 26.30 8.31
N GLY A 160 7.82 25.29 8.26
CA GLY A 160 7.59 23.99 8.91
C GLY A 160 6.87 22.94 8.05
N GLY A 161 6.51 23.30 6.81
CA GLY A 161 5.96 22.35 5.83
C GLY A 161 7.04 21.54 5.10
N TYR A 162 6.62 20.49 4.40
CA TYR A 162 7.47 19.71 3.50
C TYR A 162 6.74 19.30 2.23
N LEU A 163 7.52 18.97 1.20
CA LEU A 163 7.06 18.24 0.01
C LEU A 163 7.53 16.78 0.09
N GLN A 164 6.66 15.83 -0.21
CA GLN A 164 6.96 14.40 -0.28
C GLN A 164 6.47 13.81 -1.60
N PHE A 165 7.23 12.87 -2.16
CA PHE A 165 6.82 12.10 -3.33
C PHE A 165 7.64 10.81 -3.46
N VAL A 166 7.12 9.85 -4.23
CA VAL A 166 7.86 8.65 -4.65
C VAL A 166 8.33 8.84 -6.09
N VAL A 167 9.58 8.50 -6.35
CA VAL A 167 10.19 8.60 -7.68
C VAL A 167 9.80 7.37 -8.50
N THR A 168 9.14 7.57 -9.63
CA THR A 168 8.64 6.49 -10.50
C THR A 168 9.32 6.46 -11.86
N GLY A 169 9.83 7.60 -12.34
CA GLY A 169 10.62 7.69 -13.56
C GLY A 169 12.09 7.39 -13.31
N THR A 170 12.95 7.83 -14.22
CA THR A 170 14.41 7.63 -14.15
C THR A 170 15.09 8.35 -12.99
N GLY A 171 14.37 9.20 -12.25
CA GLY A 171 14.92 10.02 -11.17
C GLY A 171 15.69 11.23 -11.71
N GLY A 172 16.72 11.65 -10.97
CA GLY A 172 17.58 12.78 -11.33
C GLY A 172 18.27 13.39 -10.11
N PRO A 173 19.21 14.33 -10.29
CA PRO A 173 19.93 14.92 -9.17
C PRO A 173 19.13 16.07 -8.53
N ILE A 174 19.33 16.24 -7.22
CA ILE A 174 19.04 17.49 -6.50
C ILE A 174 20.37 18.19 -6.22
N LYS A 175 20.56 19.42 -6.73
CA LYS A 175 21.73 20.24 -6.36
C LYS A 175 21.43 20.99 -5.08
N ILE A 176 22.07 20.58 -4.00
CA ILE A 176 21.89 21.13 -2.67
C ILE A 176 23.25 21.51 -2.08
N ALA A 177 23.36 22.72 -1.52
CA ALA A 177 24.64 23.26 -1.01
C ALA A 177 25.79 23.14 -2.03
N GLY A 178 25.50 23.31 -3.32
CA GLY A 178 26.51 23.26 -4.39
C GLY A 178 27.01 21.86 -4.78
N SER A 179 26.42 20.77 -4.30
CA SER A 179 26.73 19.44 -4.87
C SER A 179 25.48 18.64 -5.19
N GLU A 180 25.60 17.75 -6.16
CA GLU A 180 24.52 16.90 -6.63
C GLU A 180 24.32 15.70 -5.71
N TYR A 181 23.06 15.47 -5.33
CA TYR A 181 22.63 14.26 -4.66
C TYR A 181 21.76 13.45 -5.63
N PRO A 182 22.15 12.22 -6.02
CA PRO A 182 21.39 11.42 -6.96
C PRO A 182 20.13 10.85 -6.31
N ILE A 183 18.99 10.99 -6.98
CA ILE A 183 17.71 10.37 -6.61
C ILE A 183 17.37 9.29 -7.63
N ARG A 184 16.93 8.13 -7.15
CA ARG A 184 16.68 6.93 -7.95
C ARG A 184 15.19 6.57 -7.96
N THR A 185 14.78 5.81 -8.96
CA THR A 185 13.46 5.16 -8.99
C THR A 185 13.23 4.36 -7.71
N GLY A 186 12.04 4.50 -7.12
CA GLY A 186 11.65 3.87 -5.86
C GLY A 186 11.98 4.67 -4.61
N ASP A 187 12.81 5.73 -4.71
CA ASP A 187 13.12 6.56 -3.55
C ASP A 187 11.89 7.34 -3.08
N LEU A 188 11.64 7.30 -1.77
CA LEU A 188 10.75 8.23 -1.07
C LEU A 188 11.56 9.48 -0.71
N VAL A 189 11.24 10.59 -1.35
CA VAL A 189 11.95 11.86 -1.16
C VAL A 189 11.09 12.80 -0.32
N GLN A 190 11.70 13.47 0.67
CA GLN A 190 11.09 14.58 1.39
C GLN A 190 12.01 15.80 1.39
N LEU A 191 11.44 16.97 1.09
CA LEU A 191 12.12 18.26 1.06
C LEU A 191 11.47 19.21 2.07
N PHE A 192 12.24 19.64 3.06
CA PHE A 192 11.81 20.57 4.11
C PHE A 192 12.48 21.93 3.89
N PRO A 193 11.81 22.92 3.28
CA PRO A 193 12.34 24.27 3.18
C PRO A 193 12.19 24.96 4.54
N ASP A 194 13.28 25.07 5.30
CA ASP A 194 13.25 25.70 6.62
C ASP A 194 13.19 27.23 6.51
N ASN A 195 13.65 27.81 5.40
CA ASN A 195 13.46 29.22 5.08
C ASN A 195 12.63 29.38 3.80
N VAL A 196 11.41 29.87 4.00
CA VAL A 196 10.36 29.99 2.97
C VAL A 196 10.15 31.43 2.49
N ASN A 197 10.98 32.40 2.90
CA ASN A 197 10.78 33.82 2.57
C ASN A 197 10.66 34.08 1.06
N THR A 198 11.45 33.37 0.27
CA THR A 198 11.39 33.37 -1.19
C THR A 198 11.63 31.96 -1.69
N GLY A 199 10.90 31.55 -2.73
CA GLY A 199 11.16 30.28 -3.38
C GLY A 199 10.15 29.92 -4.45
N GLU A 200 10.42 28.81 -5.14
CA GLU A 200 9.60 28.31 -6.23
C GLU A 200 9.43 26.80 -6.15
N ILE A 201 8.25 26.33 -6.51
CA ILE A 201 7.92 24.92 -6.72
C ILE A 201 7.24 24.81 -8.08
N ASP A 202 7.68 23.87 -8.90
CA ASP A 202 7.03 23.52 -10.16
C ASP A 202 7.03 22.00 -10.32
N VAL A 203 5.83 21.45 -10.34
CA VAL A 203 5.52 20.06 -10.67
C VAL A 203 4.64 20.07 -11.91
N ASN A 204 5.01 19.28 -12.92
CA ASN A 204 4.26 19.15 -14.17
C ASN A 204 4.41 17.73 -14.73
N GLU A 205 4.02 17.50 -15.99
CA GLU A 205 4.09 16.17 -16.61
C GLU A 205 5.50 15.55 -16.64
N ARG A 206 6.56 16.35 -16.45
CA ARG A 206 7.95 15.87 -16.39
C ARG A 206 8.38 15.47 -14.98
N GLY A 207 7.56 15.71 -13.96
CA GLY A 207 7.88 15.49 -12.55
C GLY A 207 8.19 16.80 -11.82
N LEU A 208 9.18 16.80 -10.91
CA LEU A 208 9.59 17.99 -10.17
C LEU A 208 10.66 18.75 -10.97
N THR A 209 10.27 19.84 -11.61
CA THR A 209 11.14 20.67 -12.47
C THR A 209 11.69 21.90 -11.76
N ARG A 210 11.09 22.30 -10.63
CA ARG A 210 11.60 23.38 -9.79
C ARG A 210 11.29 23.12 -8.33
N PHE A 211 12.30 23.33 -7.50
CA PHE A 211 12.19 23.41 -6.05
C PHE A 211 13.37 24.26 -5.60
N SER A 212 13.13 25.54 -5.33
CA SER A 212 14.20 26.47 -4.99
C SER A 212 13.83 27.20 -3.73
N PHE A 213 14.49 26.85 -2.64
CA PHE A 213 14.41 27.53 -1.37
C PHE A 213 15.80 27.60 -0.76
N SER A 214 16.02 28.60 0.09
CA SER A 214 17.21 28.64 0.93
C SER A 214 17.04 27.68 2.10
N ASN A 215 18.13 27.02 2.51
CA ASN A 215 18.15 26.10 3.64
C ASN A 215 17.05 25.01 3.60
N VAL A 216 17.22 24.05 2.70
CA VAL A 216 16.34 22.87 2.59
C VAL A 216 17.01 21.69 3.27
N ARG A 217 16.28 20.89 4.03
CA ARG A 217 16.71 19.55 4.45
C ARG A 217 16.13 18.50 3.50
N LEU A 218 17.00 17.68 2.92
CA LEU A 218 16.66 16.57 2.04
C LEU A 218 16.71 15.26 2.81
N PHE A 219 15.59 14.56 2.88
CA PHE A 219 15.50 13.19 3.36
C PHE A 219 15.21 12.25 2.20
N VAL A 220 15.85 11.07 2.22
CA VAL A 220 15.61 10.00 1.25
C VAL A 220 15.45 8.69 2.02
N ASN A 221 14.30 8.06 1.86
CA ASN A 221 13.91 6.84 2.58
C ASN A 221 14.01 7.00 4.10
N GLY A 222 13.60 8.18 4.60
CA GLY A 222 13.60 8.52 6.04
C GLY A 222 14.95 9.00 6.61
N GLU A 223 16.03 8.93 5.85
CA GLU A 223 17.36 9.36 6.31
C GLU A 223 17.69 10.76 5.81
N LEU A 224 18.16 11.65 6.71
CA LEU A 224 18.68 12.96 6.33
C LEU A 224 19.93 12.77 5.48
N ARG A 225 19.89 13.27 4.24
CA ARG A 225 21.00 13.19 3.30
C ARG A 225 21.82 14.46 3.29
N ARG A 226 21.14 15.60 3.30
CA ARG A 226 21.82 16.89 3.15
C ARG A 226 20.97 18.07 3.58
N THR A 227 21.63 19.17 3.89
CA THR A 227 21.01 20.47 4.17
C THR A 227 21.70 21.56 3.36
N GLY A 228 20.92 22.51 2.85
CA GLY A 228 21.43 23.75 2.27
C GLY A 228 20.54 24.30 1.16
N THR A 229 21.01 25.33 0.47
CA THR A 229 20.26 25.95 -0.64
C THR A 229 20.09 24.97 -1.78
N VAL A 230 18.85 24.80 -2.26
CA VAL A 230 18.57 24.06 -3.49
C VAL A 230 18.57 25.05 -4.65
N SER A 231 19.57 24.92 -5.51
CA SER A 231 19.76 25.80 -6.66
C SER A 231 19.16 25.24 -7.95
N ASP A 232 18.98 23.92 -8.01
CA ASP A 232 18.52 23.20 -9.20
C ASP A 232 17.94 21.85 -8.79
N VAL A 233 16.86 21.44 -9.45
CA VAL A 233 16.26 20.12 -9.28
C VAL A 233 15.61 19.70 -10.57
N THR A 234 15.79 18.44 -10.94
CA THR A 234 14.99 17.82 -12.01
C THR A 234 14.83 16.36 -11.66
N ILE A 235 13.63 15.99 -11.19
CA ILE A 235 13.30 14.59 -10.89
C ILE A 235 12.25 14.13 -11.88
N ALA A 236 12.66 13.25 -12.80
CA ALA A 236 11.78 12.72 -13.83
C ALA A 236 10.85 11.65 -13.25
N GLY A 237 9.54 11.83 -13.47
CA GLY A 237 8.49 10.90 -13.05
C GLY A 237 8.38 10.77 -11.54
N ILE A 238 7.35 11.39 -10.98
CA ILE A 238 7.03 11.30 -9.55
C ILE A 238 5.57 10.92 -9.38
N SER A 239 5.25 10.30 -8.25
CA SER A 239 3.89 9.92 -7.87
C SER A 239 3.65 10.18 -6.39
N GLY A 240 2.38 10.20 -5.98
CA GLY A 240 2.01 10.40 -4.58
C GLY A 240 2.52 11.71 -4.00
N VAL A 241 2.54 12.79 -4.81
CA VAL A 241 3.01 14.10 -4.36
C VAL A 241 2.07 14.61 -3.26
N GLN A 242 2.62 14.82 -2.07
CA GLN A 242 1.93 15.33 -0.90
C GLN A 242 2.73 16.49 -0.30
N SER A 243 2.05 17.46 0.29
CA SER A 243 2.72 18.48 1.08
C SER A 243 1.92 18.85 2.32
N THR A 244 2.62 19.40 3.31
CA THR A 244 2.04 20.05 4.48
C THR A 244 2.12 21.57 4.38
N PHE A 245 2.48 22.10 3.21
CA PHE A 245 2.59 23.52 2.98
C PHE A 245 1.25 24.22 3.21
N THR A 246 1.33 25.41 3.80
CA THR A 246 0.19 26.28 4.02
C THR A 246 0.52 27.67 3.53
N ILE A 247 -0.33 28.23 2.68
CA ILE A 247 -0.31 29.65 2.33
C ILE A 247 -1.26 30.38 3.27
N SER A 248 -0.79 31.50 3.81
CA SER A 248 -1.60 32.46 4.54
C SER A 248 -1.57 33.79 3.80
N VAL A 249 -2.74 34.30 3.43
CA VAL A 249 -2.92 35.69 3.01
C VAL A 249 -3.62 36.41 4.16
N PRO A 250 -2.94 37.34 4.85
CA PRO A 250 -3.55 38.14 5.88
C PRO A 250 -4.74 38.95 5.38
N GLU A 251 -5.54 39.44 6.31
CA GLU A 251 -6.55 40.44 6.00
C GLU A 251 -5.90 41.68 5.40
N GLY A 252 -6.53 42.26 4.38
CA GLY A 252 -6.11 43.56 3.82
C GLY A 252 -5.57 43.51 2.39
N ASP A 253 -5.36 42.32 1.84
CA ASP A 253 -4.72 42.14 0.52
C ASP A 253 -5.71 42.36 -0.64
N ALA A 254 -5.81 43.61 -1.09
CA ALA A 254 -6.73 43.99 -2.17
C ALA A 254 -6.29 43.53 -3.57
N ASP A 255 -5.03 43.13 -3.75
CA ASP A 255 -4.49 42.67 -5.03
C ASP A 255 -4.75 41.17 -5.27
N THR A 256 -5.11 40.44 -4.21
CA THR A 256 -5.28 38.99 -4.26
C THR A 256 -6.50 38.58 -5.10
N ALA A 257 -6.25 37.79 -6.14
CA ALA A 257 -7.29 37.09 -6.88
C ALA A 257 -7.28 35.59 -6.51
N LEU A 258 -8.36 35.12 -5.89
CA LEU A 258 -8.54 33.73 -5.49
C LEU A 258 -9.64 33.06 -6.34
N PHE A 259 -9.34 31.87 -6.84
CA PHE A 259 -10.29 31.00 -7.51
C PHE A 259 -10.26 29.61 -6.86
N ALA A 260 -11.43 29.02 -6.68
CA ALA A 260 -11.61 27.63 -6.26
C ALA A 260 -12.48 26.90 -7.28
N ASP A 261 -11.98 25.77 -7.78
CA ASP A 261 -12.65 24.96 -8.81
C ASP A 261 -13.10 25.81 -10.02
N GLY A 262 -12.26 26.78 -10.40
CA GLY A 262 -12.49 27.72 -11.49
C GLY A 262 -13.44 28.89 -11.17
N ALA A 263 -14.18 28.85 -10.05
CA ALA A 263 -15.02 29.94 -9.61
C ALA A 263 -14.21 30.99 -8.86
N LYS A 264 -14.36 32.27 -9.25
CA LYS A 264 -13.76 33.37 -8.49
C LYS A 264 -14.41 33.45 -7.11
N ILE A 265 -13.62 33.30 -6.05
CA ILE A 265 -14.08 33.56 -4.70
C ILE A 265 -13.94 35.06 -4.46
N SER A 266 -15.08 35.70 -4.17
CA SER A 266 -15.06 37.07 -3.68
C SER A 266 -14.45 37.05 -2.29
N ASN A 267 -13.25 37.61 -2.13
CA ASN A 267 -12.75 37.96 -0.81
C ASN A 267 -13.67 39.10 -0.31
N ARG A 268 -14.65 38.79 0.54
CA ARG A 268 -15.59 39.79 1.04
C ARG A 268 -14.80 40.76 1.92
N GLU A 269 -14.36 41.84 1.29
CA GLU A 269 -13.69 43.00 1.90
C GLU A 269 -12.59 42.65 2.91
N LEU A 270 -11.55 41.93 2.47
CA LEU A 270 -10.28 41.74 3.21
C LEU A 270 -10.22 40.54 4.17
N ALA A 271 -11.05 39.50 4.05
CA ALA A 271 -10.92 38.32 4.90
C ALA A 271 -9.58 37.58 4.69
N ALA A 272 -9.08 36.96 5.76
CA ALA A 272 -7.87 36.15 5.72
C ALA A 272 -8.13 34.88 4.91
N ILE A 273 -7.15 34.49 4.09
CA ILE A 273 -7.21 33.26 3.29
C ILE A 273 -6.16 32.30 3.82
N THR A 274 -6.58 31.07 4.12
CA THR A 274 -5.65 29.97 4.42
C THR A 274 -5.86 28.84 3.41
N ILE A 275 -4.79 28.46 2.71
CA ILE A 275 -4.76 27.34 1.77
C ILE A 275 -3.80 26.31 2.35
N SER A 276 -4.30 25.14 2.75
CA SER A 276 -3.51 24.11 3.44
C SER A 276 -3.40 22.84 2.59
N GLY A 277 -2.27 22.15 2.76
CA GLY A 277 -1.99 20.89 2.09
C GLY A 277 -1.91 21.05 0.58
N LEU A 278 -1.04 21.97 0.13
CA LEU A 278 -0.81 22.22 -1.30
C LEU A 278 -0.41 20.92 -2.01
N MET A 279 -0.97 20.67 -3.17
CA MET A 279 -0.71 19.46 -3.95
C MET A 279 -0.91 19.72 -5.45
N PRO A 280 -0.50 18.82 -6.34
CA PRO A 280 -0.86 18.94 -7.75
C PRO A 280 -2.37 18.97 -8.00
N ASP A 281 -2.79 19.68 -9.05
CA ASP A 281 -4.16 19.70 -9.58
C ASP A 281 -4.56 18.34 -10.20
N ARG A 282 -5.78 18.23 -10.76
CA ARG A 282 -6.24 17.00 -11.42
C ARG A 282 -5.40 16.61 -12.65
N ALA A 283 -4.66 17.56 -13.22
CA ALA A 283 -3.74 17.34 -14.33
C ALA A 283 -2.31 17.02 -13.85
N GLY A 284 -2.09 16.87 -12.53
CA GLY A 284 -0.77 16.58 -11.97
C GLY A 284 0.17 17.78 -11.95
N ARG A 285 -0.35 19.01 -11.98
CA ARG A 285 0.46 20.24 -11.99
C ARG A 285 0.35 21.01 -10.68
N MET A 286 1.48 21.50 -10.18
CA MET A 286 1.56 22.38 -9.02
C MET A 286 2.58 23.47 -9.31
N TYR A 287 2.20 24.72 -9.15
CA TYR A 287 3.09 25.86 -9.28
C TYR A 287 2.96 26.77 -8.08
N LEU A 288 4.07 27.08 -7.43
CA LEU A 288 4.18 28.06 -6.37
C LEU A 288 5.35 28.99 -6.69
N SER A 289 5.13 30.29 -6.59
CA SER A 289 6.20 31.29 -6.61
C SER A 289 5.95 32.27 -5.47
N GLN A 290 6.91 32.34 -4.55
CA GLN A 290 6.94 33.35 -3.49
C GLN A 290 8.14 34.26 -3.72
N LYS A 291 7.83 35.52 -3.99
CA LYS A 291 8.78 36.62 -4.09
C LYS A 291 8.33 37.72 -3.14
N THR A 292 9.24 38.63 -2.81
CA THR A 292 8.89 39.79 -1.99
C THR A 292 7.78 40.59 -2.67
N GLY A 293 6.60 40.63 -2.05
CA GLY A 293 5.44 41.36 -2.58
C GLY A 293 4.69 40.67 -3.72
N ASP A 294 4.96 39.40 -4.02
CA ASP A 294 4.22 38.63 -5.02
C ASP A 294 4.21 37.14 -4.66
N LEU A 295 3.05 36.64 -4.26
CA LEU A 295 2.76 35.23 -4.05
C LEU A 295 1.74 34.75 -5.09
N THR A 296 2.14 33.72 -5.83
CA THR A 296 1.30 33.02 -6.79
C THR A 296 1.26 31.53 -6.49
N TYR A 297 0.07 30.95 -6.54
CA TYR A 297 -0.15 29.51 -6.42
C TYR A 297 -1.15 29.01 -7.46
N ARG A 298 -0.87 27.84 -8.05
CA ARG A 298 -1.81 27.07 -8.88
C ARG A 298 -1.63 25.59 -8.55
N GLY A 299 -2.69 24.91 -8.17
CA GLY A 299 -2.64 23.48 -7.86
C GLY A 299 -3.89 23.03 -7.12
N GLY A 300 -3.87 21.83 -6.56
CA GLY A 300 -4.85 21.37 -5.59
C GLY A 300 -4.53 21.82 -4.16
N ALA A 301 -5.52 21.81 -3.28
CA ALA A 301 -5.34 21.98 -1.84
C ALA A 301 -6.30 21.07 -1.07
N SER A 302 -5.88 20.54 0.07
CA SER A 302 -6.78 19.73 0.92
C SER A 302 -7.70 20.58 1.78
N GLY A 303 -7.30 21.82 2.06
CA GLY A 303 -8.10 22.79 2.79
C GLY A 303 -8.03 24.17 2.14
N LEU A 304 -9.19 24.81 2.03
CA LEU A 304 -9.31 26.22 1.70
C LEU A 304 -10.28 26.85 2.70
N SER A 305 -9.82 27.91 3.36
CA SER A 305 -10.68 28.75 4.20
C SER A 305 -10.48 30.20 3.80
N VAL A 306 -11.61 30.91 3.73
CA VAL A 306 -11.67 32.36 3.60
C VAL A 306 -12.48 32.80 4.81
N GLY A 307 -11.89 33.62 5.68
CA GLY A 307 -12.50 33.97 6.97
C GLY A 307 -13.97 34.38 6.81
N GLU A 308 -14.85 33.68 7.54
CA GLU A 308 -16.14 34.24 7.94
C GLU A 308 -15.98 34.78 9.37
N GLN A 309 -16.56 35.95 9.63
CA GLN A 309 -16.73 36.47 11.00
C GLN A 309 -17.62 35.54 11.83
#